data_AF-A0A2H0XCT5-F1
#
_entry.id   AF-A0A2H0XCT5-F1
#
_cell.length_a   1.000
_cell.length_b   1.000
_cell.length_c   1.000
_cell.angle_alpha   90.00
_cell.angle_beta   90.00
_cell.angle_gamma   90.00
#
_symmetry.space_group_name_H-M   'P 1'
#
loop_
_entity.id
_entity.type
_entity.pdbx_description
1 polymer ?
#
loop_
_entity_poly.entity_id
_entity_poly.type
_entity_poly.pdbx_seq_one_letter_code
_entity_poly.pdbx_strand_id
1 'polypeptide(L)'
;MYKIYLDTSKRYLNKVTLYGDDKVVDEKSGDIDVVQTIADLLSAHKLKPEDVFVDYFEGPGDSFTGLKIGSAIANTFNFATGKIKSADVKLPNYGREPNISPRKNK
;
A
#
# COMPACT_ATOMS: atom_id res chain seq x y z
N MET A 1 -12.66 13.92 4.60
CA MET A 1 -11.96 13.21 3.49
C MET A 1 -11.41 11.90 4.02
N TYR A 2 -11.59 10.80 3.28
CA TYR A 2 -11.11 9.48 3.70
C TYR A 2 -9.78 9.12 3.05
N LYS A 3 -8.91 8.47 3.82
CA LYS A 3 -7.60 8.01 3.36
C LYS A 3 -7.33 6.62 3.91
N ILE A 4 -6.85 5.71 3.07
CA ILE A 4 -6.29 4.43 3.53
C ILE A 4 -4.78 4.57 3.52
N TYR A 5 -4.13 4.11 4.58
CA TYR A 5 -2.67 4.03 4.68
C TYR A 5 -2.24 2.58 4.78
N LEU A 6 -1.29 2.19 3.92
CA LEU A 6 -0.73 0.84 3.86
C LEU A 6 0.68 0.82 4.43
N ASP A 7 0.96 -0.08 5.36
CA ASP A 7 2.32 -0.42 5.76
C ASP A 7 2.57 -1.92 5.54
N THR A 8 3.33 -2.21 4.49
CA THR A 8 3.74 -3.56 4.08
C THR A 8 5.27 -3.72 4.21
N SER A 9 5.91 -2.88 5.02
CA SER A 9 7.38 -2.84 5.14
C SER A 9 7.97 -4.06 5.83
N LYS A 10 7.16 -4.82 6.57
CA LYS A 10 7.58 -5.99 7.36
C LYS A 10 6.99 -7.28 6.81
N ARG A 11 7.80 -8.34 6.82
CA ARG A 11 7.35 -9.68 6.40
C ARG A 11 6.33 -10.22 7.39
N TYR A 12 5.22 -10.77 6.91
CA TYR A 12 4.11 -11.32 7.71
C TYR A 12 3.42 -10.31 8.64
N LEU A 13 3.67 -9.01 8.44
CA LEU A 13 3.03 -7.95 9.20
C LEU A 13 2.68 -6.82 8.26
N ASN A 14 1.52 -6.97 7.62
CA ASN A 14 0.87 -5.93 6.85
C ASN A 14 -0.07 -5.15 7.77
N LYS A 15 -0.21 -3.85 7.53
CA LYS A 15 -1.15 -2.97 8.22
C LYS A 15 -1.92 -2.14 7.21
N VAL A 16 -3.23 -2.04 7.42
CA VAL A 16 -4.15 -1.20 6.66
C VAL A 16 -4.91 -0.34 7.66
N THR A 17 -4.74 0.97 7.56
CA THR A 17 -5.40 1.94 8.46
C THR A 17 -6.33 2.84 7.64
N LEU A 18 -7.60 2.91 8.03
CA LEU A 18 -8.56 3.86 7.47
C LEU A 18 -8.59 5.12 8.33
N TYR A 19 -8.36 6.27 7.70
CA TYR A 19 -8.49 7.59 8.28
C TYR A 19 -9.73 8.29 7.74
N GLY A 20 -10.44 8.99 8.62
CA GLY A 20 -11.49 9.95 8.27
C GLY A 20 -11.21 11.26 8.99
N ASP A 21 -11.02 12.34 8.23
CA ASP A 21 -10.68 13.67 8.76
C ASP A 21 -9.48 13.62 9.74
N ASP A 22 -8.41 12.98 9.28
CA ASP A 22 -7.12 12.77 9.98
C ASP A 22 -7.18 11.96 11.27
N LYS A 23 -8.33 11.37 11.61
CA LYS A 23 -8.48 10.44 12.73
C LYS A 23 -8.52 9.00 12.23
N VAL A 24 -7.91 8.10 12.99
CA VAL A 24 -8.04 6.66 12.74
C VAL A 24 -9.48 6.26 13.00
N VAL A 25 -10.14 5.74 11.97
CA VAL A 25 -11.50 5.21 12.02
C VAL A 25 -11.47 3.70 12.24
N ASP A 26 -10.55 3.02 11.57
CA ASP A 26 -10.39 1.56 11.66
C ASP A 26 -8.95 1.16 11.30
N GLU A 27 -8.50 0.04 11.85
CA GLU A 27 -7.17 -0.50 11.59
C GLU A 27 -7.20 -2.04 11.62
N LYS A 28 -6.53 -2.65 10.65
CA LYS A 28 -6.26 -4.10 10.62
C LYS A 28 -4.76 -4.32 10.44
N SER A 29 -4.19 -5.23 11.22
CA SER A 29 -2.78 -5.59 11.12
C SER A 29 -2.55 -7.08 11.34
N GLY A 30 -1.56 -7.65 10.66
CA GLY A 30 -1.16 -9.05 10.79
C GLY A 30 -0.66 -9.62 9.47
N ASP A 31 -0.66 -10.94 9.35
CA ASP A 31 -0.45 -11.62 8.07
C ASP A 31 -1.78 -11.66 7.30
N ILE A 32 -2.12 -10.51 6.71
CA ILE A 32 -3.40 -10.27 6.05
C ILE A 32 -3.23 -10.02 4.55
N ASP A 33 -4.26 -10.38 3.77
CA ASP A 33 -4.39 -9.92 2.39
C ASP A 33 -4.83 -8.46 2.39
N VAL A 34 -3.93 -7.59 1.93
CA VAL A 34 -4.13 -6.13 1.91
C VAL A 34 -5.32 -5.74 1.02
N VAL A 35 -5.50 -6.39 -0.13
CA VAL A 35 -6.55 -6.01 -1.10
C VAL A 35 -7.92 -6.40 -0.55
N GLN A 36 -8.05 -7.62 -0.02
CA GLN A 36 -9.29 -8.06 0.63
C GLN A 36 -9.62 -7.15 1.83
N THR A 37 -8.62 -6.83 2.64
CA THR A 37 -8.80 -5.95 3.81
C THR A 37 -9.30 -4.55 3.42
N ILE A 38 -8.78 -3.98 2.32
CA ILE A 38 -9.29 -2.70 1.79
C ILE A 38 -10.77 -2.83 1.41
N ALA A 39 -11.15 -3.89 0.69
CA ALA A 39 -12.53 -4.11 0.28
C ALA A 39 -13.47 -4.25 1.49
N ASP A 40 -13.05 -4.99 2.51
CA ASP A 40 -13.80 -5.19 3.75
C ASP A 40 -14.00 -3.87 4.52
N LEU A 41 -12.94 -3.05 4.63
CA LEU A 41 -13.01 -1.73 5.24
C LEU A 41 -13.96 -0.79 4.48
N LEU A 42 -13.87 -0.72 3.15
CA LEU A 42 -14.77 0.11 2.35
C LEU A 42 -16.24 -0.32 2.54
N SER A 43 -16.49 -1.63 2.52
CA SER A 43 -17.83 -2.20 2.70
C SER A 43 -18.40 -1.90 4.10
N ALA A 44 -17.62 -2.13 5.16
CA ALA A 44 -18.02 -1.91 6.54
C ALA A 44 -18.38 -0.44 6.81
N HIS A 45 -17.68 0.50 6.16
CA HIS A 45 -17.89 1.94 6.31
C HIS A 45 -18.77 2.55 5.21
N LYS A 46 -19.36 1.72 4.32
CA LYS A 46 -20.22 2.14 3.20
C LYS A 46 -19.55 3.17 2.27
N LEU A 47 -18.24 3.05 2.09
CA LEU A 47 -17.43 3.91 1.22
C LEU A 47 -17.30 3.28 -0.17
N LYS A 48 -17.28 4.12 -1.21
CA LYS A 48 -16.91 3.71 -2.56
C LYS A 48 -15.40 3.88 -2.77
N PRO A 49 -14.81 3.17 -3.74
CA PRO A 49 -13.40 3.37 -4.10
C PRO A 49 -13.06 4.82 -4.46
N GLU A 50 -13.99 5.55 -5.10
CA GLU A 50 -13.80 6.96 -5.44
C GLU A 50 -13.64 7.86 -4.20
N ASP A 51 -14.23 7.49 -3.05
CA ASP A 51 -14.27 8.33 -1.84
C ASP A 51 -12.94 8.37 -1.06
N VAL A 52 -12.01 7.47 -1.39
CA VAL A 52 -10.81 7.21 -0.58
C VAL A 52 -9.53 7.34 -1.39
N PHE A 53 -8.55 8.08 -0.88
CA PHE A 53 -7.19 8.07 -1.42
C PHE A 53 -6.35 7.00 -0.70
N VAL A 54 -5.59 6.19 -1.45
CA VAL A 54 -4.72 5.16 -0.87
C VAL A 54 -3.28 5.65 -0.85
N ASP A 55 -2.70 5.76 0.33
CA ASP A 55 -1.30 6.09 0.53
C ASP A 55 -0.57 4.90 1.14
N TYR A 56 0.75 4.94 1.09
CA TYR A 56 1.56 3.82 1.57
C TYR A 56 2.86 4.28 2.19
N PHE A 57 3.42 3.45 3.04
CA PHE A 57 4.75 3.64 3.55
C PHE A 57 5.77 3.43 2.42
N GLU A 58 6.36 4.52 1.94
CA GLU A 58 7.29 4.50 0.79
C GLU A 58 8.60 3.76 1.12
N GLY A 59 8.98 3.66 2.39
CA GLY A 59 10.21 3.04 2.85
C GLY A 59 11.18 4.04 3.50
N PRO A 60 12.37 3.57 3.93
CA PRO A 60 12.89 2.20 3.78
C PRO A 60 12.22 1.20 4.71
N GLY A 61 12.28 -0.09 4.36
CA GLY A 61 11.68 -1.18 5.13
C GLY A 61 12.45 -2.49 4.97
N ASP A 62 12.10 -3.49 5.78
CA ASP A 62 12.80 -4.78 5.85
C ASP A 62 12.38 -5.76 4.74
N SER A 63 11.26 -5.49 4.06
CA SER A 63 10.69 -6.33 3.00
C SER A 63 10.66 -5.62 1.65
N PHE A 64 11.61 -5.95 0.78
CA PHE A 64 11.65 -5.43 -0.60
C PHE A 64 10.36 -5.76 -1.38
N THR A 65 9.90 -7.01 -1.28
CA THR A 65 8.65 -7.45 -1.91
C THR A 65 7.44 -6.74 -1.31
N GLY A 66 7.43 -6.56 0.02
CA GLY A 66 6.35 -5.86 0.71
C GLY A 66 6.20 -4.41 0.25
N LEU A 67 7.31 -3.67 0.17
CA LEU A 67 7.30 -2.29 -0.36
C LEU A 67 6.82 -2.22 -1.82
N LYS A 68 7.21 -3.18 -2.67
CA LYS A 68 6.66 -3.30 -4.03
C LYS A 68 5.14 -3.47 -4.03
N ILE A 69 4.64 -4.41 -3.23
CA ILE A 69 3.19 -4.68 -3.13
C ILE A 69 2.44 -3.42 -2.68
N GLY A 70 2.88 -2.76 -1.61
CA GLY A 70 2.25 -1.55 -1.09
C GLY A 70 2.17 -0.44 -2.15
N SER A 71 3.29 -0.15 -2.81
CA SER A 71 3.35 0.84 -3.88
C SER A 71 2.45 0.48 -5.07
N ALA A 72 2.43 -0.79 -5.49
CA ALA A 72 1.63 -1.25 -6.62
C ALA A 72 0.13 -1.11 -6.35
N ILE A 73 -0.32 -1.50 -5.15
CA ILE A 73 -1.72 -1.37 -4.73
C ILE A 73 -2.13 0.10 -4.71
N ALA A 74 -1.37 0.95 -4.02
CA ALA A 74 -1.70 2.38 -3.89
C ALA A 74 -1.73 3.10 -5.24
N ASN A 75 -0.70 2.91 -6.08
CA ASN A 75 -0.65 3.54 -7.40
C ASN A 75 -1.79 3.05 -8.29
N THR A 76 -2.02 1.73 -8.35
CA THR A 76 -3.08 1.17 -9.21
C THR A 76 -4.46 1.64 -8.76
N PHE A 77 -4.74 1.63 -7.46
CA PHE A 77 -6.01 2.06 -6.91
C PHE A 77 -6.29 3.54 -7.20
N ASN A 78 -5.31 4.40 -6.92
CA ASN A 78 -5.47 5.84 -7.16
C ASN A 78 -5.56 6.17 -8.64
N PHE A 79 -4.82 5.46 -9.51
CA PHE A 79 -4.91 5.65 -10.95
C PHE A 79 -6.29 5.22 -11.48
N ALA A 80 -6.75 4.03 -11.08
CA ALA A 80 -8.05 3.49 -11.48
C ALA A 80 -9.23 4.36 -11.01
N THR A 81 -9.11 5.00 -9.85
CA THR A 81 -10.12 5.92 -9.31
C THR A 81 -9.92 7.38 -9.76
N GLY A 82 -9.00 7.65 -10.69
CA GLY A 82 -8.77 8.97 -11.27
C GLY A 82 -8.10 9.99 -10.34
N LYS A 83 -7.56 9.56 -9.21
CA LYS A 83 -6.89 10.44 -8.22
C LYS A 83 -5.46 10.79 -8.58
N ILE A 84 -4.81 9.98 -9.42
CA ILE A 84 -3.46 10.25 -9.94
C ILE A 84 -3.39 9.95 -11.44
N LYS A 85 -2.41 10.54 -12.13
CA LYS A 85 -2.07 10.21 -13.52
C LYS A 85 -0.86 9.28 -13.57
N SER A 86 -0.56 8.75 -14.75
CA SER A 86 0.62 7.89 -14.96
C SER A 86 1.94 8.57 -14.61
N ALA A 87 2.03 9.89 -14.77
CA ALA A 87 3.21 10.67 -14.41
C ALA A 87 3.42 10.82 -12.89
N ASP A 88 2.38 10.60 -12.08
CA ASP A 88 2.40 10.79 -10.63
C ASP A 88 2.70 9.48 -9.88
N VAL A 89 2.93 8.38 -10.62
CA VAL A 89 3.23 7.06 -10.05
C VAL A 89 4.49 7.14 -9.20
N LYS A 90 4.36 6.77 -7.92
CA LYS A 90 5.47 6.80 -6.97
C LYS A 90 6.12 5.42 -6.86
N LEU A 91 7.45 5.38 -6.89
CA LEU A 91 8.19 4.15 -6.65
C LEU A 91 8.56 4.04 -5.16
N PRO A 92 8.60 2.82 -4.61
CA PRO A 92 9.02 2.62 -3.23
C PRO A 92 10.52 2.92 -3.08
N ASN A 93 10.86 3.51 -1.94
CA ASN A 93 12.22 3.74 -1.50
C ASN A 93 12.75 2.50 -0.76
N TYR A 94 13.54 1.67 -1.45
CA TYR A 94 14.14 0.49 -0.85
C TYR A 94 15.28 0.78 0.14
N GLY A 95 15.82 2.01 0.14
CA GLY A 95 16.95 2.43 0.97
C GLY A 95 18.29 1.72 0.69
N ARG A 96 18.32 0.75 -0.23
CA ARG A 96 19.49 -0.05 -0.62
C ARG A 96 19.37 -0.44 -2.09
N GLU A 97 20.50 -0.64 -2.75
CA GLU A 97 20.48 -1.20 -4.11
C GLU A 97 19.94 -2.64 -4.10
N PRO A 98 19.23 -3.08 -5.15
CA PRO A 98 18.75 -4.44 -5.26
C PRO A 98 19.94 -5.42 -5.18
N ASN A 99 19.78 -6.52 -4.44
CA ASN A 99 20.83 -7.54 -4.30
C ASN A 99 20.89 -8.41 -5.57
N ILE A 100 21.36 -7.84 -6.69
CA ILE A 100 21.48 -8.52 -7.99
C ILE A 100 22.75 -9.38 -7.97
N SER A 101 22.58 -10.68 -7.72
CA SER A 101 23.69 -11.64 -7.86
C SER A 101 23.88 -11.99 -9.34
N PRO A 102 25.11 -11.93 -9.89
CA PRO A 102 25.37 -12.38 -11.25
C PRO A 102 24.97 -13.86 -11.40
N ARG A 103 24.37 -14.19 -12.55
CA ARG A 103 23.96 -15.56 -12.88
C ARG A 103 25.21 -16.44 -12.83
N LYS A 104 25.22 -17.48 -11.97
CA LYS A 104 26.33 -18.45 -11.96
C LYS A 104 26.36 -19.14 -13.32
N ASN A 105 27.40 -18.87 -14.12
CA ASN A 105 27.70 -19.64 -15.31
C ASN A 105 28.00 -21.08 -14.84
N LYS A 106 27.20 -22.05 -15.32
CA LYS A 106 27.50 -23.47 -15.18
C LYS A 106 28.37 -23.90 -16.36
#